data_AF-A0A0C9ZM15-F1
#
_entry.id   AF-A0A0C9ZM15-F1
#
_cell.length_a   1.000
_cell.length_b   1.000
_cell.length_c   1.000
_cell.angle_alpha   90.00
_cell.angle_beta   90.00
_cell.angle_gamma   90.00
#
_symmetry.space_group_name_H-M   'P 1'
#
loop_
_entity.id
_entity.type
_entity.pdbx_description
1 polymer ?
#
loop_
_entity_poly.entity_id
_entity_poly.type
_entity_poly.pdbx_seq_one_letter_code
_entity_poly.pdbx_strand_id
1 'polypeptide(L)'
;DEAITLSRAALEFCPPGDDARDSCLCILGHLLEQRFEKLAAIRNLEEAIELYRESLELRPPGHPCRSISLDALASCLRDRYHHQGGVTSLDEAITLGRAESELCQPGQPNRGISLYNLSRRLTR
;
A
#
# COMPACT_ATOMS: atom_id res chain seq x y z
N ASP A 1 -13.94 12.70 5.16
CA ASP A 1 -13.80 12.75 6.63
C ASP A 1 -14.63 11.67 7.32
N GLU A 2 -15.94 11.65 7.12
CA GLU A 2 -16.83 10.63 7.70
C GLU A 2 -16.41 9.19 7.36
N ALA A 3 -16.04 8.91 6.11
CA ALA A 3 -15.55 7.59 5.70
C ALA A 3 -14.29 7.12 6.47
N ILE A 4 -13.38 8.05 6.80
CA ILE A 4 -12.17 7.75 7.59
C ILE A 4 -12.56 7.45 9.04
N THR A 5 -13.46 8.26 9.61
CA THR A 5 -13.97 8.04 10.97
C THR A 5 -14.66 6.67 11.09
N LEU A 6 -15.53 6.33 10.13
CA LEU A 6 -16.20 5.02 10.10
C LEU A 6 -15.22 3.87 9.92
N SER A 7 -14.21 4.03 9.06
CA SER A 7 -13.19 2.99 8.85
C SER A 7 -12.30 2.78 10.08
N ARG A 8 -11.99 3.85 10.83
CA ARG A 8 -11.30 3.74 12.12
C ARG A 8 -12.14 3.01 13.16
N ALA A 9 -13.42 3.35 13.27
CA ALA A 9 -14.34 2.65 14.16
C ALA A 9 -14.46 1.16 13.77
N ALA A 10 -14.56 0.84 12.47
CA ALA A 10 -14.58 -0.54 12.01
C ALA A 10 -13.31 -1.32 12.42
N LEU A 11 -12.15 -0.68 12.38
CA LEU A 11 -10.89 -1.30 12.80
C LEU A 11 -10.85 -1.65 14.30
N GLU A 12 -11.56 -0.91 15.14
CA GLU A 12 -11.72 -1.25 16.58
C GLU A 12 -12.48 -2.56 16.78
N PHE A 13 -13.33 -2.95 15.83
CA PHE A 13 -14.08 -4.21 15.86
C PHE A 13 -13.34 -5.39 15.21
N CYS A 14 -12.18 -5.16 14.59
CA CYS A 14 -11.35 -6.20 13.96
C CYS A 14 -10.01 -6.33 14.71
N PRO A 15 -9.95 -7.04 15.84
CA PRO A 15 -8.74 -7.16 16.66
C PRO A 15 -7.61 -7.89 15.92
N PRO A 16 -6.35 -7.80 16.41
CA PRO A 16 -5.24 -8.58 15.87
C PRO A 16 -5.58 -10.08 15.80
N GLY A 17 -5.41 -10.69 14.62
CA GLY A 17 -5.78 -12.08 14.36
C GLY A 17 -7.16 -12.29 13.74
N ASP A 18 -7.96 -11.23 13.56
CA ASP A 18 -9.20 -11.27 12.79
C ASP A 18 -8.91 -11.32 11.28
N ASP A 19 -9.56 -12.23 10.57
CA ASP A 19 -9.41 -12.44 9.12
C ASP A 19 -9.79 -11.20 8.28
N ALA A 20 -10.64 -10.32 8.80
CA ALA A 20 -11.05 -9.09 8.13
C ALA A 20 -10.12 -7.90 8.42
N ARG A 21 -9.20 -8.01 9.40
CA ARG A 21 -8.35 -6.90 9.83
C ARG A 21 -7.48 -6.38 8.70
N ASP A 22 -6.90 -7.26 7.89
CA ASP A 22 -6.05 -6.91 6.76
C ASP A 22 -6.77 -5.97 5.77
N SER A 23 -8.06 -6.23 5.57
CA SER A 23 -8.95 -5.53 4.64
C SER A 23 -9.37 -4.19 5.22
N CYS A 24 -9.71 -4.12 6.50
CA CYS A 24 -9.98 -2.87 7.20
C CYS A 24 -8.78 -1.91 7.17
N LEU A 25 -7.56 -2.42 7.43
CA LEU A 25 -6.32 -1.65 7.34
C LEU A 25 -6.10 -1.11 5.92
N CYS A 26 -6.29 -1.96 4.91
CA CYS A 26 -6.12 -1.59 3.51
C CYS A 26 -7.14 -0.51 3.06
N ILE A 27 -8.39 -0.59 3.53
CA ILE A 27 -9.44 0.40 3.22
C ILE A 27 -9.10 1.74 3.90
N LEU A 28 -8.72 1.73 5.17
CA LEU A 28 -8.35 2.96 5.88
C LEU A 28 -7.13 3.63 5.23
N GLY A 29 -6.10 2.85 4.87
CA GLY A 29 -4.93 3.35 4.15
C GLY A 29 -5.32 4.05 2.85
N HIS A 30 -6.24 3.46 2.08
CA HIS A 30 -6.69 4.05 0.81
C HIS A 30 -7.44 5.37 0.99
N LEU A 31 -8.31 5.45 1.99
CA LEU A 31 -9.03 6.68 2.28
C LEU A 31 -8.09 7.82 2.73
N LEU A 32 -7.00 7.48 3.44
CA LEU A 32 -5.98 8.42 3.86
C LEU A 32 -5.10 8.89 2.69
N GLU A 33 -4.72 7.98 1.78
CA GLU A 33 -4.04 8.31 0.53
C GLU A 33 -4.87 9.31 -0.31
N GLN A 34 -6.15 9.00 -0.56
CA GLN A 34 -7.06 9.91 -1.29
C GLN A 34 -7.20 11.27 -0.61
N ARG A 35 -7.16 11.31 0.73
CA ARG A 35 -7.21 12.55 1.48
C ARG A 35 -5.91 13.33 1.37
N PHE A 36 -4.76 12.66 1.36
CA PHE A 36 -3.47 13.27 1.07
C PHE A 36 -3.48 13.90 -0.33
N GLU A 37 -3.93 13.19 -1.37
CA GLU A 37 -3.99 13.74 -2.73
C GLU A 37 -4.81 15.04 -2.82
N LYS A 38 -5.91 15.12 -2.06
CA LYS A 38 -6.79 16.31 -2.06
C LYS A 38 -6.25 17.48 -1.25
N LEU A 39 -5.57 17.20 -0.13
CA LEU A 39 -5.22 18.23 0.87
C LEU A 39 -3.71 18.45 1.03
N ALA A 40 -2.88 17.69 0.30
CA ALA A 40 -1.42 17.63 0.46
C ALA A 40 -0.98 17.42 1.93
N ALA A 41 -1.80 16.73 2.73
CA ALA A 41 -1.58 16.55 4.15
C ALA A 41 -0.68 15.34 4.42
N ILE A 42 0.64 15.56 4.48
CA ILE A 42 1.67 14.52 4.58
C ILE A 42 1.43 13.51 5.72
N ARG A 43 0.83 13.94 6.84
CA ARG A 43 0.49 13.05 7.96
C ARG A 43 -0.47 11.92 7.58
N ASN A 44 -1.40 12.17 6.66
CA ASN A 44 -2.30 11.13 6.15
C ASN A 44 -1.54 10.13 5.28
N LEU A 45 -0.55 10.60 4.50
CA LEU A 45 0.29 9.72 3.70
C LEU A 45 1.17 8.83 4.57
N GLU A 46 1.77 9.39 5.62
CA GLU A 46 2.56 8.63 6.60
C GLU A 46 1.72 7.57 7.30
N GLU A 47 0.49 7.91 7.72
CA GLU A 47 -0.43 6.95 8.31
C GLU A 47 -0.85 5.86 7.31
N ALA A 48 -1.12 6.21 6.05
CA ALA A 48 -1.44 5.24 5.00
C ALA A 48 -0.30 4.24 4.77
N ILE A 49 0.96 4.70 4.78
CA ILE A 49 2.15 3.86 4.64
C ILE A 49 2.19 2.79 5.75
N GLU A 50 2.02 3.19 7.01
CA GLU A 50 2.06 2.23 8.12
C GLU A 50 0.90 1.22 8.06
N LEU A 51 -0.30 1.67 7.68
CA LEU A 51 -1.45 0.78 7.52
C LEU A 51 -1.25 -0.24 6.39
N TYR A 52 -0.65 0.16 5.27
CA TYR A 52 -0.34 -0.77 4.19
C TYR A 52 0.77 -1.76 4.57
N ARG A 53 1.74 -1.35 5.40
CA ARG A 53 2.74 -2.29 5.96
C ARG A 53 2.09 -3.31 6.89
N GLU A 54 1.23 -2.89 7.82
CA GLU A 54 0.51 -3.82 8.70
C GLU A 54 -0.37 -4.78 7.88
N SER A 55 -1.09 -4.27 6.87
CA SER A 55 -1.86 -5.10 5.93
C SER A 55 -0.98 -6.13 5.19
N LEU A 56 0.26 -5.76 4.82
CA LEU A 56 1.19 -6.68 4.16
C LEU A 56 1.73 -7.77 5.06
N GLU A 57 1.92 -7.49 6.35
CA GLU A 57 2.31 -8.48 7.34
C GLU A 57 1.23 -9.55 7.53
N LEU A 58 -0.05 -9.14 7.44
CA LEU A 58 -1.20 -10.05 7.52
C LEU A 58 -1.50 -10.81 6.22
N ARG A 59 -0.89 -10.42 5.09
CA ARG A 59 -1.13 -11.02 3.77
C ARG A 59 0.08 -11.84 3.32
N PRO A 60 0.24 -13.11 3.73
CA PRO A 60 1.43 -13.90 3.38
C PRO A 60 1.60 -14.10 1.86
N PRO A 61 2.78 -14.54 1.39
CA PRO A 61 3.00 -14.90 -0.02
C PRO A 61 1.92 -15.85 -0.54
N GLY A 62 1.33 -15.52 -1.70
CA GLY A 62 0.20 -16.27 -2.29
C GLY A 62 -1.18 -15.76 -1.89
N HIS A 63 -1.30 -14.85 -0.92
CA HIS A 63 -2.57 -14.22 -0.58
C HIS A 63 -3.11 -13.38 -1.76
N PRO A 64 -4.39 -13.52 -2.15
CA PRO A 64 -4.94 -12.91 -3.36
C PRO A 64 -4.85 -11.37 -3.35
N CYS A 65 -4.95 -10.75 -2.17
CA CYS A 65 -4.89 -9.29 -2.03
C CYS A 65 -3.48 -8.74 -1.73
N ARG A 66 -2.43 -9.59 -1.68
CA ARG A 66 -1.07 -9.13 -1.34
C ARG A 66 -0.53 -8.13 -2.35
N SER A 67 -0.74 -8.38 -3.65
CA SER A 67 -0.27 -7.47 -4.71
C SER A 67 -0.91 -6.08 -4.60
N ILE A 68 -2.16 -6.01 -4.16
CA ILE A 68 -2.87 -4.73 -3.97
C ILE A 68 -2.21 -3.92 -2.86
N SER A 69 -1.87 -4.51 -1.70
CA SER A 69 -1.15 -3.77 -0.66
C SER A 69 0.25 -3.36 -1.08
N LEU A 70 0.96 -4.23 -1.82
CA LEU A 70 2.30 -3.90 -2.33
C LEU A 70 2.24 -2.70 -3.27
N ASP A 71 1.24 -2.65 -4.16
CA ASP A 71 1.08 -1.54 -5.08
C ASP A 71 0.73 -0.24 -4.38
N ALA A 72 -0.21 -0.29 -3.45
CA ALA A 72 -0.63 0.88 -2.68
C ALA A 72 0.51 1.43 -1.79
N LEU A 73 1.26 0.56 -1.10
CA LEU A 73 2.44 0.97 -0.34
C LEU A 73 3.50 1.62 -1.24
N ALA A 74 3.78 1.03 -2.40
CA ALA A 74 4.74 1.60 -3.33
C ALA A 74 4.29 2.94 -3.91
N SER A 75 2.98 3.13 -4.17
CA SER A 75 2.39 4.41 -4.57
C SER A 75 2.62 5.47 -3.49
N CYS A 76 2.27 5.16 -2.24
CA CYS A 76 2.44 6.08 -1.12
C CYS A 76 3.92 6.46 -0.88
N LEU A 77 4.84 5.50 -1.00
CA LEU A 77 6.28 5.75 -0.86
C LEU A 77 6.83 6.65 -1.97
N ARG A 78 6.35 6.49 -3.21
CA ARG A 78 6.69 7.38 -4.33
C ARG A 78 6.17 8.79 -4.07
N ASP A 79 4.93 8.92 -3.62
CA ASP A 79 4.34 10.22 -3.34
C ASP A 79 5.08 10.92 -2.18
N ARG A 80 5.52 10.16 -1.17
CA ARG A 80 6.40 10.66 -0.10
C ARG A 80 7.74 11.14 -0.65
N TYR A 81 8.34 10.39 -1.57
CA TYR A 81 9.58 10.80 -2.25
C TYR A 81 9.39 12.13 -2.99
N HIS A 82 8.31 12.30 -3.77
CA HIS A 82 8.05 13.55 -4.47
C HIS A 82 7.81 14.74 -3.53
N HIS A 83 7.19 14.50 -2.37
CA HIS A 83 6.86 15.57 -1.43
C HIS A 83 8.02 15.96 -0.51
N GLN A 84 8.84 15.00 -0.05
CA GLN A 84 9.91 15.23 0.93
C GLN A 84 11.33 15.07 0.36
N GLY A 85 11.50 14.58 -0.88
CA GLY A 85 12.82 14.38 -1.50
C GLY A 85 13.65 13.24 -0.89
N GLY A 86 13.05 12.36 -0.08
CA GLY A 86 13.75 11.31 0.64
C GLY A 86 14.05 10.08 -0.22
N VAL A 87 15.27 9.97 -0.75
CA VAL A 87 15.78 8.88 -1.61
C VAL A 87 15.47 7.48 -1.07
N THR A 88 15.49 7.30 0.25
CA THR A 88 15.20 6.02 0.93
C THR A 88 13.80 5.47 0.64
N SER A 89 12.81 6.34 0.42
CA SER A 89 11.44 5.91 0.12
C SER A 89 11.33 5.28 -1.27
N LEU A 90 12.14 5.76 -2.23
CA LEU A 90 12.14 5.29 -3.60
C LEU A 90 12.83 3.91 -3.72
N ASP A 91 13.94 3.72 -3.01
CA ASP A 91 14.61 2.41 -2.95
C ASP A 91 13.73 1.33 -2.30
N GLU A 92 12.96 1.71 -1.28
CA GLU A 92 11.95 0.83 -0.66
C GLU A 92 10.83 0.48 -1.66
N ALA A 93 10.27 1.46 -2.36
CA ALA A 93 9.25 1.22 -3.39
C ALA A 93 9.74 0.32 -4.54
N ILE A 94 10.99 0.48 -4.96
CA ILE A 94 11.63 -0.38 -5.98
C ILE A 94 11.79 -1.80 -5.45
N THR A 95 12.25 -1.95 -4.20
CA THR A 95 12.42 -3.27 -3.56
C THR A 95 11.09 -4.01 -3.45
N LEU A 96 10.03 -3.32 -3.05
CA LEU A 96 8.68 -3.88 -3.00
C LEU A 96 8.17 -4.31 -4.38
N GLY A 97 8.40 -3.50 -5.41
CA GLY A 97 8.03 -3.86 -6.78
C GLY A 97 8.79 -5.06 -7.34
N ARG A 98 10.06 -5.23 -6.95
CA ARG A 98 10.84 -6.42 -7.31
C ARG A 98 10.31 -7.66 -6.58
N ALA A 99 10.02 -7.56 -5.28
CA ALA A 99 9.42 -8.66 -4.52
C ALA A 99 8.08 -9.10 -5.11
N GLU A 100 7.24 -8.16 -5.56
CA GLU A 100 5.99 -8.46 -6.26
C GLU A 100 6.23 -9.26 -7.56
N SER A 101 7.23 -8.86 -8.34
CA SER A 101 7.57 -9.51 -9.61
C SER A 101 8.20 -10.90 -9.45
N GLU A 102 8.91 -11.15 -8.34
CA GLU A 102 9.48 -12.46 -8.01
C GLU A 102 8.40 -13.44 -7.54
N LEU A 103 7.34 -12.95 -6.90
CA LEU A 103 6.19 -13.76 -6.47
C LEU A 103 5.26 -14.17 -7.62
N CYS A 104 5.22 -13.40 -8.72
CA CYS A 104 4.44 -13.76 -9.90
C CYS A 104 5.17 -14.79 -10.77
N GLN A 105 4.86 -16.09 -10.64
CA GLN A 105 5.34 -17.11 -11.58
C GLN A 105 4.90 -16.81 -13.04
N PRO A 106 5.67 -17.26 -14.05
CA PRO A 106 5.28 -17.13 -15.46
C PRO A 106 3.89 -17.76 -15.68
N GLY A 107 2.94 -16.95 -16.17
CA GLY A 107 1.55 -17.38 -16.43
C GLY A 107 0.51 -16.89 -15.42
N GLN A 108 0.88 -16.17 -14.36
CA GLN A 108 -0.09 -15.59 -13.43
C GLN A 108 -0.76 -14.32 -13.99
N PRO A 109 -2.10 -14.15 -13.82
CA PRO A 109 -2.86 -13.03 -14.37
C PRO A 109 -2.34 -11.65 -13.98
N ASN A 110 -1.82 -11.52 -12.75
CA ASN A 110 -1.39 -10.22 -12.21
C ASN A 110 0.06 -9.83 -12.58
N ARG A 111 0.83 -10.71 -13.24
CA ARG A 111 2.24 -10.44 -13.60
C ARG A 111 2.40 -9.19 -14.48
N GLY A 112 1.46 -8.96 -15.39
CA GLY A 112 1.47 -7.78 -16.26
C GLY A 112 1.32 -6.47 -15.48
N ILE A 113 0.45 -6.47 -14.46
CA ILE A 113 0.20 -5.31 -13.60
C ILE A 113 1.44 -5.02 -12.74
N SER A 114 2.02 -6.04 -12.11
CA SER A 114 3.23 -5.90 -11.30
C SER A 114 4.41 -5.35 -12.10
N LEU A 115 4.62 -5.82 -13.33
CA LEU A 115 5.68 -5.33 -14.22
C LEU A 115 5.42 -3.90 -14.72
N TYR A 116 4.16 -3.56 -15.06
CA TYR A 116 3.77 -2.20 -15.41
C TYR A 116 4.01 -1.24 -14.25
N ASN A 117 3.62 -1.61 -13.04
CA ASN A 117 3.82 -0.80 -11.85
C ASN A 117 5.31 -0.64 -11.52
N LEU A 118 6.11 -1.70 -11.62
CA LEU A 118 7.57 -1.61 -11.49
C LEU A 118 8.17 -0.66 -12.55
N SER A 119 7.72 -0.72 -13.80
CA SER A 119 8.21 0.17 -14.86
C SER A 119 7.93 1.64 -14.54
N ARG A 120 6.72 1.97 -14.06
CA ARG A 120 6.34 3.33 -13.64
C ARG A 120 7.16 3.83 -12.45
N ARG A 121 7.57 2.93 -11.54
CA ARG A 121 8.40 3.25 -10.38
C ARG A 121 9.87 3.51 -10.76
N LEU A 122 10.35 2.94 -11.87
CA LEU A 122 11.73 3.10 -12.35
C LEU A 122 11.91 4.32 -13.26
N THR A 123 10.86 4.77 -13.95
CA THR A 123 10.85 6.05 -14.67
C THR A 123 10.71 7.20 -13.67
N ARG A 124 11.80 7.95 -13.49
CA ARG A 124 11.88 9.18 -12.68
C ARG A 124 11.09 10.33 -13.28
#